data_AF-A0A3N5FD34-F1
#
_entry.id   AF-A0A3N5FD34-F1
#
_cell.length_a   1.000
_cell.length_b   1.000
_cell.length_c   1.000
_cell.angle_alpha   90.00
_cell.angle_beta   90.00
_cell.angle_gamma   90.00
#
_symmetry.space_group_name_H-M   'P 1'
#
loop_
_entity.id
_entity.type
_entity.pdbx_description
1 polymer ?
#
loop_
_entity_poly.entity_id
_entity_poly.type
_entity_poly.pdbx_seq_one_letter_code
_entity_poly.pdbx_strand_id
1 'polypeptide(L)' 'MPQSHGAPVRALVPDRYFYKSAKWVEGIKGTSRDEPGFWEQQGFSNSADPWKEERYEQGR' A
#
# COMPACT_ATOMS: atom_id res chain seq x y z
N MET A 1 16.42 -11.65 -4.45
CA MET A 1 14.95 -11.73 -4.29
C MET A 1 14.37 -12.29 -5.58
N PRO A 2 13.50 -13.33 -5.56
CA PRO A 2 12.87 -13.81 -6.79
C PRO A 2 12.00 -12.73 -7.43
N GLN A 3 11.82 -12.77 -8.75
CA GLN A 3 10.99 -11.79 -9.48
C GLN A 3 9.56 -11.70 -8.90
N SER A 4 8.99 -12.83 -8.51
CA SER A 4 7.68 -12.93 -7.85
C SER A 4 7.59 -12.19 -6.51
N HIS A 5 8.73 -11.90 -5.87
CA HIS A 5 8.81 -11.15 -4.62
C HIS A 5 9.07 -9.66 -4.83
N GLY A 6 9.19 -9.18 -6.07
CA GLY A 6 9.32 -7.76 -6.39
C GLY A 6 10.72 -7.31 -6.80
N ALA A 7 11.61 -8.21 -7.23
CA ALA A 7 12.88 -7.79 -7.82
C ALA A 7 12.66 -7.04 -9.15
N PRO A 8 13.49 -6.04 -9.50
CA PRO A 8 14.71 -5.63 -8.80
C PRO A 8 14.45 -4.78 -7.53
N VAL A 9 13.32 -4.08 -7.47
CA VAL A 9 13.01 -3.12 -6.39
C VAL A 9 11.57 -3.29 -5.91
N ARG A 10 11.40 -3.36 -4.60
CA ARG A 10 10.09 -3.29 -3.94
C ARG A 10 10.11 -2.24 -2.83
N ALA A 11 8.96 -1.63 -2.60
CA ALA A 11 8.70 -0.88 -1.38
C ALA A 11 8.25 -1.85 -0.26
N LEU A 12 8.53 -1.44 0.98
CA LEU A 12 8.03 -2.09 2.18
C LEU A 12 7.57 -1.02 3.16
N VAL A 13 6.33 -1.12 3.62
CA VAL A 13 5.78 -0.30 4.69
C VAL A 13 5.56 -1.23 5.89
N PRO A 14 6.41 -1.14 6.93
CA PRO A 14 6.26 -1.96 8.14
C PRO A 14 4.92 -1.71 8.83
N ASP A 15 4.44 -2.71 9.56
CA ASP A 15 3.26 -2.63 10.44
C ASP A 15 1.95 -2.24 9.72
N ARG A 16 1.86 -2.49 8.41
CA ARG A 16 0.69 -2.23 7.57
C ARG A 16 0.33 -3.44 6.73
N TYR A 17 -0.93 -3.53 6.32
CA TYR A 17 -1.33 -4.53 5.35
C TYR A 17 -0.52 -4.41 4.05
N PHE A 18 -0.20 -5.58 3.48
CA PHE A 18 0.83 -5.71 2.46
C PHE A 18 0.49 -5.01 1.12
N TYR A 19 -0.77 -4.64 0.90
CA TYR A 19 -1.17 -3.86 -0.28
C TYR A 19 -0.54 -2.45 -0.31
N LYS A 20 -0.04 -1.95 0.84
CA LYS A 20 0.78 -0.72 0.91
C LYS A 20 2.24 -0.92 0.49
N SER A 21 2.69 -2.17 0.30
CA SER A 21 4.08 -2.51 -0.04
C SER A 21 4.21 -2.92 -1.52
N ALA A 22 4.35 -1.93 -2.40
CA ALA A 22 4.41 -2.12 -3.84
C ALA A 22 5.60 -2.99 -4.29
N LYS A 23 5.37 -3.86 -5.28
CA LYS A 23 6.42 -4.62 -5.98
C LYS A 23 6.76 -3.90 -7.29
N TRP A 24 7.97 -4.14 -7.80
CA TRP A 24 8.42 -3.66 -9.11
C TRP A 24 8.33 -2.14 -9.24
N VAL A 25 8.87 -1.42 -8.24
CA VAL A 25 8.82 0.04 -8.21
C VAL A 25 9.74 0.63 -9.28
N GLU A 26 9.20 1.49 -10.14
CA GLU A 26 9.93 2.19 -11.20
C GLU A 26 10.17 3.68 -10.89
N GLY A 27 9.38 4.27 -10.00
CA GLY A 27 9.49 5.68 -9.64
C GLY A 27 8.68 6.03 -8.39
N ILE A 28 8.99 7.19 -7.80
CA ILE A 28 8.33 7.71 -6.59
C ILE A 28 7.93 9.16 -6.87
N LYS A 29 6.66 9.50 -6.61
CA LYS A 29 6.12 10.86 -6.71
C LYS A 29 5.78 11.37 -5.31
N GLY A 30 6.38 12.48 -4.90
CA GLY A 30 5.98 13.19 -3.69
C GLY A 30 4.75 14.05 -3.93
N THR A 31 3.85 14.11 -2.95
CA THR A 31 2.65 14.96 -2.96
C THR A 31 2.59 15.77 -1.66
N SER A 32 1.97 16.95 -1.69
CA SER A 32 1.81 17.81 -0.50
C SER A 32 0.58 17.46 0.35
N ARG A 33 -0.25 16.56 -0.15
CA ARG A 33 -1.47 16.06 0.49
C ARG A 33 -1.58 14.57 0.25
N ASP A 34 -2.36 13.92 1.08
CA ASP A 34 -2.71 12.51 0.90
C ASP A 34 -3.61 12.35 -0.33
N GLU A 35 -3.26 11.40 -1.20
CA GLU A 35 -3.97 11.13 -2.46
C GLU A 35 -4.27 9.63 -2.55
N PRO A 36 -5.55 9.20 -2.49
CA PRO A 36 -5.93 7.80 -2.56
C PRO A 36 -5.41 7.10 -3.82
N GLY A 37 -4.66 6.01 -3.62
CA GLY A 37 -4.13 5.18 -4.68
C GLY A 37 -5.14 4.16 -5.18
N PHE A 38 -4.64 3.18 -5.93
CA PHE A 38 -5.46 2.13 -6.55
C PHE A 38 -6.29 1.36 -5.52
N TRP A 39 -5.68 0.89 -4.43
CA TRP A 39 -6.37 0.05 -3.45
C TRP A 39 -7.39 0.85 -2.64
N GLU A 40 -7.06 2.09 -2.26
CA GLU A 40 -7.95 2.96 -1.50
C GLU A 40 -9.19 3.32 -2.32
N GLN A 41 -9.02 3.54 -3.63
CA GLN A 41 -10.15 3.75 -4.55
C GLN A 41 -11.05 2.51 -4.68
N GLN A 42 -10.51 1.31 -4.47
CA GLN A 42 -11.26 0.05 -4.42
C GLN A 42 -11.85 -0.25 -3.03
N GLY A 43 -11.83 0.71 -2.10
CA GLY A 43 -12.42 0.57 -0.77
C GLY A 43 -11.52 -0.09 0.27
N PHE A 44 -10.23 -0.28 -0.04
CA PHE A 44 -9.26 -0.66 0.99
C PHE A 44 -8.96 0.53 1.89
N SER A 45 -8.65 0.24 3.14
CA SER A 45 -8.35 1.28 4.12
C SER A 45 -7.11 2.07 3.74
N ASN A 46 -7.16 3.39 3.95
CA ASN A 46 -5.96 4.18 3.78
C ASN A 46 -4.93 3.98 4.92
N SER A 47 -5.37 3.76 6.16
CA SER A 47 -4.47 3.54 7.29
C SER A 47 -3.86 2.14 7.28
N ALA A 48 -4.60 1.14 6.79
CA ALA A 48 -4.13 -0.24 6.59
C ALA A 48 -3.56 -0.91 7.86
N ASP A 49 -4.05 -0.54 9.04
CA ASP A 49 -3.57 -1.04 10.34
C ASP A 49 -4.09 -2.48 10.59
N PRO A 50 -3.21 -3.49 10.62
CA PRO A 50 -3.63 -4.87 10.84
C PRO A 50 -4.06 -5.15 12.29
N TRP A 51 -3.59 -4.36 13.26
CA TRP A 51 -3.91 -4.55 14.68
C TRP A 51 -5.30 -4.00 15.02
N LYS A 52 -5.77 -3.02 14.25
CA LYS A 52 -7.13 -2.47 14.33
C LYS A 52 -8.10 -3.07 13.31
N GLU A 53 -7.65 -4.10 12.58
CA GLU A 53 -8.43 -4.76 11.53
C GLU A 53 -8.91 -3.81 10.42
N GLU A 54 -8.14 -2.77 10.13
CA GLU A 54 -8.44 -1.74 9.14
C GLU A 54 -8.06 -2.24 7.73
N ARG A 55 -8.71 -3.30 7.27
CA ARG A 55 -8.49 -3.83 5.91
C ARG A 55 -9.22 -3.00 4.86
N TYR A 56 -10.46 -2.64 5.15
CA TYR A 56 -11.34 -1.87 4.28
C TYR A 56 -11.68 -0.53 4.92
N GLU A 57 -11.98 0.46 4.09
CA GLU A 57 -12.42 1.78 4.55
C GLU A 57 -13.75 1.63 5.30
N GLN A 58 -13.82 2.11 6.53
CA GLN A 58 -15.04 1.98 7.33
C GLN A 58 -16.11 2.94 6.79
N GLY A 59 -17.31 2.42 6.54
CA GLY A 59 -18.46 3.24 6.15
C GLY A 59 -18.71 3.37 4.64
N ARG A 60 -18.27 2.39 3.83
CA ARG A 60 -18.74 2.21 2.46
C ARG A 60 -19.69 1.02 2.34
#